data_AF-A0A3D3PIY7-F1
#
_entry.id   AF-A0A3D3PIY7-F1
#
_cell.length_a   1.000
_cell.length_b   1.000
_cell.length_c   1.000
_cell.angle_alpha   90.00
_cell.angle_beta   90.00
_cell.angle_gamma   90.00
#
_symmetry.space_group_name_H-M   'P 1'
#
loop_
_entity.id
_entity.type
_entity.pdbx_description
1 polymer ?
#
loop_
_entity_poly.entity_id
_entity_poly.type
_entity_poly.pdbx_seq_one_letter_code
_entity_poly.pdbx_strand_id
1 'polypeptide(L)'
;SMIKFANPLQIRYFSTTPYAFGDAAVKYSATPHVATPDTIPTDPSDDYLRLAMMSQLEKGDALFDFSVQFQTDADTMPIEDPGKEWLETVSPFRKLATIRIPQQEFDSAKQKEFGENLSFSPWHALPVHRPLGGINRARRVVYRAISMFRHEYNKAARREPTSWDI
;
A
#
# COMPACT_ATOMS: atom_id res chain seq x y z
N SER A 1 -2.62 -12.87 16.52
CA SER A 1 -4.03 -12.91 16.08
C SER A 1 -4.16 -12.05 14.83
N MET A 2 -5.14 -12.32 13.95
CA MET A 2 -5.43 -11.39 12.85
C MET A 2 -6.14 -10.16 13.43
N ILE A 3 -5.61 -8.97 13.16
CA ILE A 3 -6.22 -7.70 13.56
C ILE A 3 -7.42 -7.47 12.65
N LYS A 4 -8.62 -7.43 13.23
CA LYS A 4 -9.83 -7.02 12.52
C LYS A 4 -9.92 -5.50 12.54
N PHE A 5 -10.48 -4.91 11.49
CA PHE A 5 -10.67 -3.47 11.37
C PHE A 5 -11.98 -3.17 10.65
N ALA A 6 -12.53 -1.97 10.89
CA ALA A 6 -13.81 -1.56 10.35
C ALA A 6 -13.70 -0.83 9.00
N ASN A 7 -12.58 -0.14 8.78
CA ASN A 7 -12.41 0.74 7.64
C ASN A 7 -10.94 0.70 7.15
N PRO A 8 -10.68 0.32 5.87
CA PRO A 8 -9.34 0.31 5.29
C PRO A 8 -8.63 1.68 5.34
N LEU A 9 -9.37 2.79 5.32
CA LEU A 9 -8.78 4.13 5.37
C LEU A 9 -8.29 4.54 6.77
N GLN A 10 -8.50 3.68 7.78
CA GLN A 10 -8.17 3.94 9.19
C GLN A 10 -7.17 2.95 9.77
N ILE A 11 -6.51 2.13 8.94
CA ILE A 11 -5.42 1.25 9.36
C ILE A 11 -4.06 1.69 8.83
N ARG A 12 -3.01 1.38 9.60
CA ARG A 12 -1.63 1.61 9.19
C ARG A 12 -1.16 0.52 8.25
N TYR A 13 -0.51 0.92 7.15
CA TYR A 13 0.08 0.02 6.16
C TYR A 13 1.60 0.04 6.24
N PHE A 14 2.23 -1.05 5.78
CA PHE A 14 3.68 -1.22 5.79
C PHE A 14 4.17 -1.77 4.46
N SER A 15 5.40 -1.42 4.07
CA SER A 15 6.04 -2.03 2.91
C SER A 15 6.38 -3.51 3.12
N THR A 16 6.46 -3.93 4.38
CA THR A 16 6.85 -5.27 4.89
C THR A 16 8.30 -5.63 4.55
N THR A 17 8.67 -5.58 3.27
CA THR A 17 10.03 -5.80 2.78
C THR A 17 10.86 -4.51 2.76
N PRO A 18 12.20 -4.61 2.79
CA PRO A 18 13.10 -3.46 2.68
C PRO A 18 13.36 -3.01 1.23
N TYR A 19 13.79 -1.76 1.09
CA TYR A 19 14.11 -1.08 -0.16
C TYR A 19 15.42 -0.30 -0.01
N ALA A 20 16.10 -0.04 -1.11
CA ALA A 20 17.23 0.87 -1.12
C ALA A 20 16.75 2.31 -0.89
N PHE A 21 17.64 3.14 -0.35
CA PHE A 21 17.50 4.58 -0.25
C PHE A 21 18.90 5.18 -0.41
N GLY A 22 19.35 5.30 -1.67
CA GLY A 22 20.77 5.52 -1.94
C GLY A 22 21.60 4.36 -1.42
N ASP A 23 22.52 4.65 -0.50
CA ASP A 23 23.41 3.66 0.13
C ASP A 23 22.81 3.00 1.39
N ALA A 24 21.61 3.42 1.83
CA ALA A 24 20.92 2.87 2.99
C ALA A 24 19.84 1.86 2.59
N ALA A 25 19.41 1.04 3.54
CA ALA A 25 18.20 0.23 3.43
C ALA A 25 17.09 0.81 4.32
N VAL A 26 15.85 0.74 3.85
CA VAL A 26 14.69 1.30 4.53
C VAL A 26 13.46 0.42 4.42
N LYS A 27 12.54 0.56 5.38
CA LYS A 27 11.13 0.14 5.27
C LYS A 27 10.23 1.39 5.23
N TYR A 28 9.04 1.26 4.64
CA TYR A 28 8.07 2.36 4.57
C TYR A 28 6.78 2.03 5.31
N SER A 29 6.07 3.07 5.72
CA SER A 29 4.74 2.95 6.30
C SER A 29 3.85 4.12 5.88
N ALA A 30 2.54 3.86 5.79
CA ALA A 30 1.51 4.88 5.64
C ALA A 30 0.59 4.82 6.86
N THR A 31 0.60 5.86 7.68
CA THR A 31 -0.18 5.93 8.93
C THR A 31 -1.37 6.88 8.75
N PRO A 32 -2.62 6.41 8.92
CA PRO A 32 -3.81 7.23 8.67
C PRO A 32 -3.98 8.32 9.73
N HIS A 33 -4.55 9.44 9.34
CA HIS A 33 -5.09 10.43 10.26
C HIS A 33 -6.51 10.00 10.64
N VAL A 34 -6.70 9.54 11.86
CA VAL A 34 -8.00 9.04 12.35
C VAL A 34 -8.48 9.94 13.49
N ALA A 35 -9.52 10.71 13.24
CA ALA A 35 -10.16 11.52 14.27
C ALA A 35 -11.04 10.65 15.19
N THR A 36 -11.89 9.83 14.58
CA THR A 36 -12.78 8.89 15.27
C THR A 36 -12.71 7.54 14.56
N PRO A 37 -12.24 6.47 15.23
CA PRO A 37 -12.21 5.14 14.64
C PRO A 37 -13.62 4.58 14.43
N ASP A 38 -13.84 3.96 13.27
CA ASP A 38 -15.06 3.24 12.96
C ASP A 38 -15.11 1.92 13.74
N THR A 39 -16.33 1.50 14.10
CA THR A 39 -16.57 0.19 14.72
C THR A 39 -17.01 -0.83 13.68
N ILE A 40 -16.56 -2.07 13.82
CA ILE A 40 -17.02 -3.16 12.95
C ILE A 40 -18.53 -3.34 13.17
N PRO A 41 -19.36 -3.38 12.10
CA PRO A 41 -20.79 -3.63 12.23
C PRO A 41 -21.07 -4.96 12.94
N THR A 42 -22.16 -5.04 13.70
CA THR A 42 -22.58 -6.28 14.38
C THR A 42 -22.87 -7.41 13.39
N ASP A 43 -23.42 -7.07 12.23
CA ASP A 43 -23.70 -7.99 11.11
C ASP A 43 -23.07 -7.41 9.83
N PRO A 44 -21.75 -7.61 9.61
CA PRO A 44 -21.07 -7.03 8.47
C PRO A 44 -21.45 -7.76 7.19
N SER A 45 -21.94 -7.02 6.19
CA SER A 45 -22.09 -7.56 4.84
C SER A 45 -20.73 -7.96 4.26
N ASP A 46 -20.71 -8.79 3.20
CA ASP A 46 -19.47 -9.17 2.52
C ASP A 46 -18.64 -7.96 2.02
N ASP A 47 -19.30 -6.82 1.85
CA ASP A 47 -18.76 -5.59 1.29
C ASP A 47 -18.55 -4.45 2.30
N TYR A 48 -18.72 -4.71 3.61
CA TYR A 48 -18.72 -3.68 4.64
C TYR A 48 -17.48 -2.77 4.62
N LEU A 49 -16.31 -3.31 4.27
CA LEU A 49 -15.06 -2.53 4.16
C LEU A 49 -15.13 -1.50 3.02
N ARG A 50 -15.71 -1.87 1.88
CA ARG A 50 -15.89 -0.93 0.75
C ARG A 50 -16.91 0.13 1.10
N LEU A 51 -18.02 -0.27 1.71
CA LEU A 51 -19.07 0.65 2.15
C LEU A 51 -18.54 1.66 3.19
N ALA A 52 -17.65 1.24 4.09
CA ALA A 52 -16.98 2.12 5.04
C ALA A 52 -16.09 3.16 4.34
N MET A 53 -15.28 2.75 3.35
CA MET A 53 -14.47 3.68 2.56
C MET A 53 -15.34 4.68 1.79
N MET A 54 -16.44 4.22 1.18
CA MET A 54 -17.39 5.10 0.48
C MET A 54 -17.96 6.14 1.45
N SER A 55 -18.50 5.72 2.59
CA SER A 55 -19.10 6.65 3.56
C SER A 55 -18.10 7.67 4.12
N GLN A 56 -16.82 7.31 4.26
CA GLN A 56 -15.78 8.24 4.66
C GLN A 56 -15.44 9.22 3.53
N LEU A 57 -15.18 8.72 2.31
CA LEU A 57 -14.77 9.54 1.17
C LEU A 57 -15.89 10.40 0.57
N GLU A 58 -17.15 10.11 0.88
CA GLU A 58 -18.28 11.02 0.61
C GLU A 58 -18.22 12.28 1.45
N LYS A 59 -17.65 12.21 2.66
CA LYS A 59 -17.65 13.29 3.66
C LYS A 59 -16.39 14.12 3.68
N GLY A 60 -15.27 13.58 3.19
CA GLY A 60 -14.01 14.30 3.12
C GLY A 60 -12.82 13.46 2.68
N ASP A 61 -11.66 14.09 2.67
CA ASP A 61 -10.39 13.47 2.30
C ASP A 61 -9.95 12.41 3.33
N ALA A 62 -9.24 11.39 2.87
CA ALA A 62 -8.44 10.52 3.73
C ALA A 62 -6.95 10.88 3.63
N LEU A 63 -6.30 11.09 4.77
CA LEU A 63 -4.91 11.50 4.87
C LEU A 63 -4.07 10.42 5.53
N PHE A 64 -2.85 10.22 5.01
CA PHE A 64 -1.86 9.34 5.62
C PHE A 64 -0.50 10.02 5.70
N ASP A 65 0.19 9.84 6.81
CA ASP A 65 1.61 10.15 6.92
C ASP A 65 2.43 9.03 6.28
N PHE A 66 3.05 9.35 5.14
CA PHE A 66 4.01 8.46 4.50
C PHE A 66 5.38 8.66 5.13
N SER A 67 5.91 7.58 5.71
CA SER A 67 7.09 7.61 6.56
C SER A 67 8.09 6.54 6.18
N VAL A 68 9.35 6.78 6.54
CA VAL A 68 10.49 5.88 6.29
C VAL A 68 11.16 5.49 7.59
N GLN A 69 11.58 4.24 7.69
CA GLN A 69 12.37 3.68 8.79
C GLN A 69 13.70 3.20 8.23
N PHE A 70 14.81 3.73 8.73
CA PHE A 70 16.15 3.38 8.25
C PHE A 70 16.70 2.16 8.98
N GLN A 71 17.40 1.28 8.27
CA GLN A 71 18.16 0.20 8.88
C GLN A 71 19.34 0.79 9.66
N THR A 72 19.45 0.45 10.94
CA THR A 72 20.56 0.91 11.81
C THR A 72 21.56 -0.19 12.14
N ASP A 73 21.13 -1.45 12.07
CA ASP A 73 21.93 -2.63 12.38
C ASP A 73 21.45 -3.83 11.52
N ALA A 74 22.33 -4.37 10.69
CA ALA A 74 21.98 -5.41 9.73
C ALA A 74 21.67 -6.77 10.39
N ASP A 75 22.19 -7.03 11.59
CA ASP A 75 22.00 -8.30 12.29
C ASP A 75 20.60 -8.37 12.93
N THR A 76 20.16 -7.27 13.54
CA THR A 76 18.84 -7.17 14.17
C THR A 76 17.73 -6.75 13.20
N MET A 77 18.09 -6.09 12.09
CA MET A 77 17.18 -5.62 11.05
C MET A 77 17.51 -6.25 9.68
N PRO A 78 17.41 -7.59 9.54
CA PRO A 78 17.87 -8.30 8.36
C PRO A 78 17.05 -7.93 7.11
N ILE A 79 17.72 -7.86 5.97
CA ILE A 79 17.09 -7.58 4.67
C ILE A 79 16.42 -8.84 4.09
N GLU A 80 17.04 -10.00 4.30
CA GLU A 80 16.60 -11.26 3.70
C GLU A 80 15.46 -11.94 4.49
N ASP A 81 15.13 -11.45 5.69
CA ASP A 81 14.00 -11.91 6.49
C ASP A 81 13.00 -10.76 6.78
N PRO A 82 11.96 -10.60 5.95
CA PRO A 82 10.94 -9.58 6.18
C PRO A 82 9.95 -9.94 7.30
N GLY A 83 10.00 -11.17 7.83
CA GLY A 83 9.23 -11.57 9.01
C GLY A 83 9.79 -10.98 10.31
N LYS A 84 11.05 -10.52 10.29
CA LYS A 84 11.66 -9.81 11.41
C LYS A 84 11.21 -8.34 11.44
N GLU A 85 10.52 -7.98 12.51
CA GLU A 85 10.19 -6.59 12.82
C GLU A 85 11.47 -5.77 13.09
N TRP A 86 11.52 -4.57 12.51
CA TRP A 86 12.52 -3.57 12.86
C TRP A 86 11.91 -2.69 13.95
N LEU A 87 12.39 -2.83 15.19
CA LEU A 87 11.76 -2.18 16.34
C LEU A 87 11.78 -0.65 16.21
N GLU A 88 10.61 -0.02 16.33
CA GLU A 88 10.47 1.43 16.21
C GLU A 88 11.19 2.20 17.34
N THR A 89 11.43 1.55 18.49
CA THR A 89 12.24 2.10 19.59
C THR A 89 13.72 2.18 19.26
N VAL A 90 14.21 1.38 18.31
CA VAL A 90 15.61 1.37 17.85
C VAL A 90 15.77 2.26 16.61
N SER A 91 14.83 2.18 15.68
CA SER A 91 14.78 3.05 14.50
C SER A 91 13.34 3.50 14.27
N PRO A 92 12.96 4.74 14.61
CA PRO A 92 11.59 5.21 14.46
C PRO A 92 11.26 5.53 13.00
N PHE A 93 9.97 5.47 12.66
CA PHE A 93 9.49 6.00 11.40
C PHE A 93 9.55 7.53 11.38
N ARG A 94 10.13 8.08 10.30
CA ARG A 94 10.27 9.52 10.08
C ARG A 94 9.38 9.91 8.91
N LYS A 95 8.48 10.88 9.12
CA LYS A 95 7.57 11.36 8.08
C LYS A 95 8.33 11.98 6.91
N LEU A 96 7.99 11.57 5.69
CA LEU A 96 8.52 12.11 4.44
C LEU A 96 7.49 12.98 3.70
N ALA A 97 6.23 12.55 3.71
CA ALA A 97 5.17 13.19 2.95
C ALA A 97 3.79 12.91 3.59
N THR A 98 2.77 13.54 3.04
CA THR A 98 1.37 13.19 3.31
C THR A 98 0.74 12.69 2.01
N ILE A 99 0.16 11.48 2.06
CA ILE A 99 -0.70 10.97 1.00
C ILE A 99 -2.10 11.52 1.27
N ARG A 100 -2.70 12.15 0.27
CA ARG A 100 -4.07 12.64 0.31
C ARG A 100 -4.90 11.90 -0.72
N ILE A 101 -5.91 11.19 -0.25
CA ILE A 101 -6.97 10.62 -1.09
C ILE A 101 -8.14 11.60 -1.00
N PRO A 102 -8.47 12.31 -2.08
CA PRO A 102 -9.50 13.35 -2.03
C PRO A 102 -10.88 12.74 -1.78
N GLN A 103 -11.78 13.57 -1.22
CA GLN A 103 -13.21 13.32 -1.20
C GLN A 103 -13.69 12.93 -2.62
N GLN A 104 -14.36 11.79 -2.75
CA GLN A 104 -14.76 11.24 -4.04
C GLN A 104 -15.81 10.14 -3.90
N GLU A 105 -16.57 9.93 -4.98
CA GLU A 105 -17.32 8.71 -5.23
C GLU A 105 -16.48 7.80 -6.15
N PHE A 106 -16.25 6.54 -5.76
CA PHE A 106 -15.35 5.64 -6.49
C PHE A 106 -15.95 4.26 -6.84
N ASP A 107 -17.24 3.99 -6.56
CA ASP A 107 -17.86 2.67 -6.78
C ASP A 107 -18.66 2.56 -8.09
N SER A 108 -18.38 3.46 -9.06
CA SER A 108 -18.99 3.39 -10.38
C SER A 108 -18.47 2.17 -11.17
N ALA A 109 -19.26 1.68 -12.13
CA ALA A 109 -18.85 0.57 -13.00
C ALA A 109 -17.56 0.89 -13.78
N LYS A 110 -17.42 2.14 -14.24
CA LYS A 110 -16.21 2.60 -14.94
C LYS A 110 -14.98 2.62 -14.04
N GLN A 111 -15.13 3.07 -12.78
CA GLN A 111 -14.03 3.10 -11.82
C GLN A 111 -13.57 1.68 -11.48
N LYS A 112 -14.52 0.75 -11.31
CA LYS A 112 -14.23 -0.67 -11.10
C LYS A 112 -13.49 -1.28 -12.28
N GLU A 113 -13.95 -1.04 -13.51
CA GLU A 113 -13.27 -1.52 -14.72
C GLU A 113 -11.85 -0.95 -14.86
N PHE A 114 -11.67 0.34 -14.57
CA PHE A 114 -10.35 0.96 -14.55
C PHE A 114 -9.44 0.35 -13.49
N GLY A 115 -9.93 0.25 -12.25
CA GLY A 115 -9.20 -0.32 -11.11
C GLY A 115 -8.79 -1.77 -11.34
N GLU A 116 -9.69 -2.59 -11.90
CA GLU A 116 -9.43 -3.97 -12.29
C GLU A 116 -8.28 -4.08 -13.29
N ASN A 117 -8.08 -3.04 -14.11
CA ASN A 117 -7.02 -3.00 -15.11
C ASN A 117 -5.72 -2.35 -14.63
N LEU A 118 -5.67 -1.73 -13.45
CA LEU A 118 -4.43 -1.20 -12.87
C LEU A 118 -3.45 -2.32 -12.48
N SER A 119 -2.17 -2.07 -12.69
CA SER A 119 -1.08 -2.98 -12.31
C SER A 119 -0.08 -2.27 -11.41
N PHE A 120 0.04 -2.74 -10.16
CA PHE A 120 1.04 -2.26 -9.22
C PHE A 120 2.22 -3.23 -9.16
N SER A 121 3.46 -2.72 -9.12
CA SER A 121 4.65 -3.55 -8.94
C SER A 121 5.64 -2.83 -8.02
N PRO A 122 6.23 -3.50 -7.01
CA PRO A 122 7.30 -2.92 -6.19
C PRO A 122 8.51 -2.48 -7.00
N TRP A 123 8.70 -3.07 -8.18
CA TRP A 123 9.81 -2.76 -9.09
C TRP A 123 9.50 -1.60 -10.03
N HIS A 124 8.31 -1.01 -9.95
CA HIS A 124 8.05 0.31 -10.50
C HIS A 124 8.62 1.37 -9.55
N ALA A 125 9.96 1.42 -9.51
CA ALA A 125 10.73 2.22 -8.58
C ALA A 125 11.98 2.78 -9.27
N LEU A 126 12.50 3.89 -8.75
CA LEU A 126 13.79 4.42 -9.18
C LEU A 126 14.91 3.44 -8.80
N PRO A 127 16.00 3.33 -9.59
CA PRO A 127 17.11 2.44 -9.27
C PRO A 127 17.70 2.65 -7.86
N VAL A 128 17.80 3.90 -7.42
CA VAL A 128 18.28 4.28 -6.06
C VAL A 128 17.29 3.94 -4.94
N HIS A 129 16.06 3.57 -5.29
CA HIS A 129 15.01 3.12 -4.37
C HIS A 129 14.55 1.68 -4.65
N ARG A 130 15.39 0.89 -5.33
CA ARG A 130 15.03 -0.47 -5.75
C ARG A 130 14.65 -1.37 -4.56
N PRO A 131 13.71 -2.31 -4.74
CA PRO A 131 13.39 -3.31 -3.73
C PRO A 131 14.60 -4.19 -3.35
N LEU A 132 14.73 -4.56 -2.07
CA LEU A 132 15.82 -5.41 -1.54
C LEU A 132 15.31 -6.75 -0.99
N GLY A 133 16.19 -7.74 -0.88
CA GLY A 133 15.87 -9.06 -0.32
C GLY A 133 15.24 -10.08 -1.29
N GLY A 134 15.32 -11.36 -0.93
CA GLY A 134 14.84 -12.48 -1.75
C GLY A 134 13.36 -12.42 -2.13
N ILE A 135 12.50 -12.03 -1.19
CA ILE A 135 11.06 -11.87 -1.45
C ILE A 135 10.82 -10.84 -2.54
N ASN A 136 11.49 -9.68 -2.50
CA ASN A 136 11.33 -8.68 -3.55
C ASN A 136 11.89 -9.16 -4.90
N ARG A 137 13.02 -9.88 -4.92
CA ARG A 137 13.52 -10.50 -6.17
C ARG A 137 12.47 -11.41 -6.82
N ALA A 138 11.77 -12.24 -6.02
CA ALA A 138 10.66 -13.06 -6.51
C ALA A 138 9.48 -12.20 -7.01
N ARG A 139 9.09 -11.17 -6.26
CA ARG A 139 8.00 -10.24 -6.64
C ARG A 139 8.25 -9.57 -7.99
N ARG A 140 9.51 -9.37 -8.42
CA ARG A 140 9.82 -8.85 -9.77
C ARG A 140 9.22 -9.71 -10.87
N VAL A 141 9.41 -11.03 -10.75
CA VAL A 141 8.99 -12.00 -11.77
C VAL A 141 7.49 -12.23 -11.68
N VAL A 142 6.99 -12.47 -10.47
CA VAL A 142 5.58 -12.83 -10.22
C VAL A 142 4.62 -11.71 -10.62
N TYR A 143 4.86 -10.47 -10.17
CA TYR A 143 3.97 -9.35 -10.49
C TYR A 143 3.94 -9.05 -12.00
N ARG A 144 5.08 -9.20 -12.68
CA ARG A 144 5.15 -9.04 -14.14
C ARG A 144 4.33 -10.11 -14.85
N ALA A 145 4.49 -11.38 -14.46
CA ALA A 145 3.78 -12.49 -15.09
C ALA A 145 2.26 -12.39 -14.89
N ILE A 146 1.80 -12.11 -13.67
CA ILE A 146 0.37 -11.99 -13.35
C ILE A 146 -0.25 -10.77 -14.05
N SER A 147 0.46 -9.64 -14.10
CA SER A 147 0.01 -8.46 -14.85
C SER A 147 -0.18 -8.79 -16.34
N MET A 148 0.80 -9.42 -16.99
CA MET A 148 0.69 -9.82 -18.39
C MET A 148 -0.50 -10.76 -18.64
N PHE A 149 -0.66 -11.78 -17.80
CA PHE A 149 -1.78 -12.72 -17.90
C PHE A 149 -3.14 -12.03 -17.74
N ARG A 150 -3.31 -11.18 -16.72
CA ARG A 150 -4.57 -10.47 -16.46
C ARG A 150 -4.94 -9.53 -17.61
N HIS A 151 -3.97 -8.81 -18.16
CA HIS A 151 -4.20 -7.91 -19.29
C HIS A 151 -4.57 -8.66 -20.58
N GLU A 152 -3.94 -9.81 -20.85
CA GLU A 152 -4.30 -10.67 -21.99
C GLU A 152 -5.71 -11.25 -21.83
N TYR A 153 -6.02 -11.80 -20.65
CA TYR A 153 -7.33 -12.37 -20.34
C TYR A 153 -8.45 -11.32 -20.42
N ASN A 154 -8.23 -10.13 -19.85
CA ASN A 154 -9.18 -9.02 -19.88
C ASN A 154 -9.27 -8.34 -21.27
N LYS A 155 -8.40 -8.71 -22.24
CA LYS A 155 -8.25 -8.02 -23.53
C LYS A 155 -7.99 -6.51 -23.37
N ALA A 156 -7.32 -6.13 -22.29
CA ALA A 156 -7.06 -4.75 -21.93
C ALA A 156 -5.58 -4.41 -22.13
N ALA A 157 -5.28 -3.40 -22.94
CA ALA A 157 -3.89 -2.98 -23.17
C ALA A 157 -3.25 -2.48 -21.86
N ARG A 158 -2.02 -2.91 -21.57
CA ARG A 158 -1.26 -2.38 -20.44
C ARG A 158 -0.78 -0.96 -20.77
N ARG A 159 -1.24 0.02 -20.00
CA ARG A 159 -0.86 1.44 -20.12
C ARG A 159 -0.68 2.02 -18.73
N GLU A 160 0.29 2.92 -18.58
CA GLU A 160 0.42 3.68 -17.34
C GLU A 160 -0.74 4.70 -17.27
N PRO A 161 -1.45 4.80 -16.13
CA PRO A 161 -2.52 5.77 -15.97
C PRO A 161 -1.95 7.19 -15.97
N THR A 162 -2.62 8.11 -16.65
CA THR A 162 -2.19 9.53 -16.75
C THR A 162 -3.04 10.48 -15.92
N SER A 163 -4.20 10.03 -15.42
CA SER A 163 -5.08 10.75 -14.50
C SER A 163 -5.83 9.74 -13.63
N TRP A 164 -6.40 10.23 -12.52
CA TRP A 164 -7.36 9.53 -11.68
C TRP A 164 -8.82 9.87 -12.05
N ASP A 165 -9.04 10.87 -12.91
CA ASP A 165 -10.37 11.24 -13.41
C ASP A 165 -10.79 10.25 -14.52
N ILE A 166 -12.00 9.67 -14.41
CA ILE A 166 -12.53 8.62 -15.29
C ILE A 166 -13.90 8.99 -15.86
#